data_AF-A0A2S7U2I5-F1
#
_entry.id   AF-A0A2S7U2I5-F1
#
_cell.length_a   1.000
_cell.length_b   1.000
_cell.length_c   1.000
_cell.angle_alpha   90.00
_cell.angle_beta   90.00
_cell.angle_gamma   90.00
#
_symmetry.space_group_name_H-M   'P 1'
#
loop_
_entity.id
_entity.type
_entity.pdbx_description
1 polymer ?
#
loop_
_entity_poly.entity_id
_entity_poly.type
_entity_poly.pdbx_seq_one_letter_code
_entity_poly.pdbx_strand_id
1 'polypeptide(L)'
;MCTPAAIPEYPDNLEHLAKDVRKEFKAPNLSMIVGELGNGGPVKKAGAMADLRKAQQQGASRIKNAVFVNTTAFARPNNLSPNTGHGHHWFGNAESYFLVGDALAKATIELIEKK
;
A
#
# COMPACT_ATOMS: atom_id res chain seq x y z
N MET A 1 -3.12 9.26 13.06
CA MET A 1 -4.20 8.29 12.79
C MET A 1 -4.97 8.76 11.58
N CYS A 2 -5.48 7.85 10.74
CA CYS A 2 -6.36 8.21 9.62
C CYS A 2 -7.73 8.59 10.20
N THR A 3 -8.29 9.73 9.81
CA THR A 3 -9.57 10.21 10.35
C THR A 3 -10.74 9.48 9.69
N PRO A 4 -11.88 9.28 10.39
CA PRO A 4 -13.04 8.60 9.81
C PRO A 4 -13.52 9.20 8.48
N ALA A 5 -13.43 10.53 8.34
CA ALA A 5 -13.80 11.23 7.12
C ALA A 5 -12.83 10.98 5.94
N ALA A 6 -11.57 10.61 6.19
CA ALA A 6 -10.59 10.40 5.13
C ALA A 6 -10.73 9.04 4.42
N ILE A 7 -11.29 8.04 5.10
CA ILE A 7 -11.46 6.68 4.59
C ILE A 7 -12.36 6.63 3.33
N PRO A 8 -13.58 7.21 3.32
CA PRO A 8 -14.44 7.16 2.13
C PRO A 8 -13.87 7.95 0.95
N GLU A 9 -13.07 8.98 1.20
CA GLU A 9 -12.41 9.82 0.18
C GLU A 9 -11.16 9.18 -0.42
N TYR A 10 -10.57 8.19 0.28
CA TYR A 10 -9.31 7.57 -0.13
C TYR A 10 -9.32 7.00 -1.56
N PRO A 11 -10.36 6.26 -2.01
CA PRO A 11 -10.37 5.68 -3.34
C PRO A 11 -10.32 6.75 -4.44
N ASP A 12 -11.13 7.81 -4.30
CA ASP A 12 -11.22 8.90 -5.27
C ASP A 12 -9.92 9.69 -5.30
N ASN A 13 -9.36 10.00 -4.13
CA ASN A 13 -8.09 10.72 -4.02
C ASN A 13 -6.92 9.94 -4.63
N LEU A 14 -6.86 8.62 -4.43
CA LEU A 14 -5.83 7.77 -5.03
C LEU A 14 -5.96 7.71 -6.55
N GLU A 15 -7.19 7.61 -7.07
CA GLU A 15 -7.45 7.65 -8.51
C GLU A 15 -7.07 9.00 -9.13
N HIS A 16 -7.43 10.12 -8.48
CA HIS A 16 -7.04 11.46 -8.91
C HIS A 16 -5.53 11.64 -8.92
N LEU A 17 -4.82 11.20 -7.88
CA LEU A 17 -3.37 11.23 -7.83
C LEU A 17 -2.76 10.53 -9.05
N ALA A 18 -3.24 9.33 -9.40
CA ALA A 18 -2.74 8.61 -10.55
C ALA A 18 -3.03 9.33 -11.88
N LYS A 19 -4.21 9.93 -12.03
CA LYS A 19 -4.56 10.74 -13.22
C LYS A 19 -3.67 11.98 -13.34
N ASP A 20 -3.44 12.67 -12.24
CA ASP A 20 -2.65 13.91 -12.21
C ASP A 20 -1.19 13.64 -12.52
N VAL A 21 -0.58 12.60 -11.93
CA VAL A 21 0.80 12.18 -12.25
C VAL A 21 0.94 11.85 -13.74
N ARG A 22 -0.01 11.10 -14.31
CA ARG A 22 0.03 10.77 -15.76
C ARG A 22 -0.10 12.00 -16.64
N LYS A 23 -0.94 12.97 -16.26
CA LYS A 23 -1.14 14.23 -16.98
C LYS A 23 0.12 15.08 -16.94
N GLU A 24 0.69 15.30 -15.75
CA GLU A 24 1.89 16.12 -15.54
C GLU A 24 3.06 15.61 -16.37
N PHE A 25 3.34 14.30 -16.29
CA PHE A 25 4.47 13.69 -16.98
C PHE A 25 4.15 13.25 -18.42
N LYS A 26 2.97 13.58 -18.96
CA LYS A 26 2.51 13.19 -20.31
C LYS A 26 2.66 11.67 -20.55
N ALA A 27 2.41 10.87 -19.52
CA ALA A 27 2.64 9.43 -19.51
C ALA A 27 1.31 8.68 -19.28
N PRO A 28 0.39 8.64 -20.27
CA PRO A 28 -0.98 8.12 -20.08
C PRO A 28 -1.03 6.65 -19.66
N ASN A 29 0.02 5.89 -19.97
CA ASN A 29 0.15 4.47 -19.66
C ASN A 29 1.21 4.18 -18.58
N LEU A 30 1.62 5.18 -17.78
CA LEU A 30 2.58 4.96 -16.68
C LEU A 30 2.05 3.89 -15.72
N SER A 31 2.78 2.79 -15.54
CA SER A 31 2.42 1.72 -14.61
C SER A 31 2.49 2.23 -13.17
N MET A 32 1.50 1.87 -12.34
CA MET A 32 1.44 2.26 -10.93
C MET A 32 1.46 1.02 -10.04
N ILE A 33 2.25 1.05 -8.96
CA ILE A 33 2.31 -0.03 -7.99
C ILE A 33 1.91 0.56 -6.63
N VAL A 34 0.85 0.02 -6.04
CA VAL A 34 0.31 0.49 -4.77
C VAL A 34 0.51 -0.59 -3.72
N GLY A 35 1.39 -0.34 -2.75
CA GLY A 35 1.53 -1.18 -1.56
C GLY A 35 0.44 -0.88 -0.54
N GLU A 36 -0.18 -1.93 0.00
CA GLU A 36 -1.07 -1.83 1.16
C GLU A 36 -0.35 -1.18 2.35
N LEU A 37 -1.08 -0.45 3.20
CA LEU A 37 -0.60 -0.03 4.51
C LEU A 37 -0.46 -1.25 5.45
N GLY A 38 0.65 -1.98 5.38
CA GLY A 38 0.84 -3.26 6.08
C GLY A 38 1.28 -3.19 7.55
N ASN A 39 1.47 -2.00 8.13
CA ASN A 39 1.95 -1.86 9.50
C ASN A 39 1.00 -2.51 10.53
N GLY A 40 1.54 -3.09 11.60
CA GLY A 40 0.74 -3.83 12.58
C GLY A 40 0.17 -5.18 12.09
N GLY A 41 0.45 -5.57 10.85
CA GLY A 41 0.12 -6.89 10.32
C GLY A 41 -1.37 -7.10 9.99
N PRO A 42 -1.80 -8.36 9.81
CA PRO A 42 -3.19 -8.68 9.48
C PRO A 42 -4.17 -8.20 10.55
N VAL A 43 -5.24 -7.54 10.13
CA VAL A 43 -6.32 -7.11 11.02
C VAL A 43 -7.28 -8.27 11.27
N LYS A 44 -7.55 -8.59 12.54
CA LYS A 44 -8.50 -9.64 12.93
C LYS A 44 -9.91 -9.11 13.24
N LYS A 45 -10.06 -7.78 13.37
CA LYS A 45 -11.30 -7.12 13.75
C LYS A 45 -11.59 -5.96 12.80
N ALA A 46 -12.88 -5.67 12.60
CA ALA A 46 -13.32 -4.48 11.89
C ALA A 46 -12.87 -3.20 12.61
N GLY A 47 -12.76 -2.11 11.84
CA GLY A 47 -12.37 -0.79 12.34
C GLY A 47 -11.54 -0.02 11.31
N ALA A 48 -11.16 1.21 11.67
CA ALA A 48 -10.58 2.19 10.75
C ALA A 48 -9.38 1.67 9.92
N MET A 49 -8.52 0.81 10.49
CA MET A 49 -7.41 0.22 9.74
C MET A 49 -7.88 -0.76 8.66
N ALA A 50 -8.86 -1.62 8.98
CA ALA A 50 -9.45 -2.55 8.02
C ALA A 50 -10.19 -1.78 6.92
N ASP A 51 -10.96 -0.76 7.30
CA ASP A 51 -11.73 0.07 6.36
C ASP A 51 -10.81 0.87 5.43
N LEU A 52 -9.73 1.45 5.97
CA LEU A 52 -8.72 2.15 5.16
C LEU A 52 -8.03 1.22 4.16
N ARG A 53 -7.64 0.01 4.55
CA ARG A 53 -7.00 -0.96 3.64
C ARG A 53 -7.94 -1.41 2.53
N LYS A 54 -9.22 -1.57 2.85
CA LYS A 54 -10.26 -1.84 1.85
C LYS A 54 -10.42 -0.67 0.88
N ALA A 55 -10.44 0.56 1.39
CA ALA A 55 -10.50 1.77 0.56
C ALA A 55 -9.23 1.94 -0.31
N GLN A 56 -8.04 1.59 0.22
CA GLN A 56 -6.79 1.52 -0.53
C GLN A 56 -6.89 0.56 -1.71
N GLN A 57 -7.33 -0.66 -1.47
CA GLN A 57 -7.50 -1.66 -2.51
C GLN A 57 -8.54 -1.23 -3.56
N GLN A 58 -9.64 -0.61 -3.11
CA GLN A 58 -10.68 -0.08 -4.00
C GLN A 58 -10.17 1.07 -4.87
N GLY A 59 -9.36 2.00 -4.33
CA GLY A 59 -8.76 3.07 -5.12
C GLY A 59 -7.78 2.52 -6.15
N ALA A 60 -6.92 1.59 -5.74
CA ALA A 60 -5.95 0.96 -6.63
C ALA A 60 -6.62 0.21 -7.79
N SER A 61 -7.76 -0.46 -7.56
CA SER A 61 -8.46 -1.21 -8.61
C SER A 61 -9.13 -0.33 -9.68
N ARG A 62 -9.34 0.96 -9.40
CA ARG A 62 -9.88 1.93 -10.37
C ARG A 62 -8.80 2.50 -11.29
N ILE A 63 -7.53 2.34 -10.94
CA ILE A 63 -6.41 2.83 -11.74
C ILE A 63 -6.09 1.80 -12.82
N LYS A 64 -6.30 2.15 -14.09
CA LYS A 64 -5.84 1.33 -15.24
C LYS A 64 -4.32 1.16 -15.19
N ASN A 65 -3.79 0.01 -15.61
CA ASN A 65 -2.36 -0.29 -15.58
C ASN A 65 -1.73 -0.08 -14.18
N ALA A 66 -2.38 -0.64 -13.16
CA ALA A 66 -1.88 -0.64 -11.79
C ALA A 66 -1.99 -2.03 -11.15
N VAL A 67 -1.16 -2.26 -10.12
CA VAL A 67 -1.24 -3.45 -9.27
C VAL A 67 -1.26 -3.04 -7.80
N PHE A 68 -2.11 -3.73 -7.03
CA PHE A 68 -2.17 -3.60 -5.58
C PHE A 68 -1.45 -4.77 -4.91
N VAL A 69 -0.49 -4.48 -4.03
CA VAL A 69 0.34 -5.48 -3.36
C VAL A 69 -0.06 -5.56 -1.89
N ASN A 70 -0.54 -6.71 -1.44
CA ASN A 70 -0.82 -6.95 -0.03
C ASN A 70 0.51 -7.05 0.74
N THR A 71 0.64 -6.31 1.84
CA THR A 71 1.90 -6.23 2.59
C THR A 71 1.73 -6.56 4.08
N THR A 72 0.52 -6.84 4.53
CA THR A 72 0.25 -7.12 5.96
C THR A 72 1.03 -8.32 6.49
N ALA A 73 1.28 -9.33 5.66
CA ALA A 73 2.06 -10.51 6.04
C ALA A 73 3.53 -10.20 6.37
N PHE A 74 4.06 -9.04 5.97
CA PHE A 74 5.46 -8.68 6.15
C PHE A 74 5.75 -7.97 7.47
N ALA A 75 4.73 -7.63 8.26
CA ALA A 75 4.94 -7.04 9.58
C ALA A 75 5.52 -8.06 10.56
N ARG A 76 6.76 -7.82 11.04
CA ARG A 76 7.36 -8.64 12.08
C ARG A 76 6.85 -8.29 13.48
N PRO A 77 6.81 -9.26 14.42
CA PRO A 77 6.44 -9.03 15.81
C PRO A 77 7.33 -7.98 16.50
N ASN A 78 6.75 -7.26 17.47
CA ASN A 78 7.47 -6.23 18.21
C ASN A 78 8.69 -6.77 18.96
N ASN A 79 8.58 -7.93 19.60
CA ASN A 79 9.64 -8.58 20.37
C ASN A 79 10.79 -9.12 19.51
N LEU A 80 10.62 -9.15 18.19
CA LEU A 80 11.66 -9.51 17.22
C LEU A 80 12.21 -8.28 16.47
N SER A 81 11.96 -7.08 16.99
CA SER A 81 12.23 -5.83 16.28
C SER A 81 12.95 -4.82 17.17
N PRO A 82 13.81 -3.95 16.59
CA PRO A 82 14.68 -3.06 17.36
C PRO A 82 13.93 -1.89 18.00
N ASN A 83 12.74 -1.53 17.50
CA ASN A 83 12.02 -0.33 17.94
C ASN A 83 10.55 -0.65 18.31
N THR A 84 10.37 -1.32 19.45
CA THR A 84 9.09 -1.89 19.90
C THR A 84 7.96 -0.88 20.11
N GLY A 85 8.28 0.41 20.33
CA GLY A 85 7.30 1.49 20.45
C GLY A 85 6.79 2.06 19.12
N HIS A 86 7.43 1.73 18.00
CA HIS A 86 7.16 2.35 16.69
C HIS A 86 6.44 1.39 15.74
N GLY A 87 5.31 0.83 16.19
CA GLY A 87 4.51 -0.11 15.37
C GLY A 87 4.02 0.50 14.05
N HIS A 88 3.85 1.82 13.99
CA HIS A 88 3.49 2.54 12.77
C HIS A 88 4.61 2.55 11.71
N HIS A 89 5.86 2.28 12.11
CA HIS A 89 7.05 2.10 11.26
C HIS A 89 7.58 0.66 11.32
N TRP A 90 6.68 -0.34 11.35
CA TRP A 90 7.07 -1.77 11.38
C TRP A 90 8.10 -2.09 12.49
N PHE A 91 8.03 -1.39 13.62
CA PHE A 91 8.98 -1.50 14.73
C PHE A 91 10.46 -1.31 14.34
N GLY A 92 10.73 -0.57 13.26
CA GLY A 92 12.09 -0.41 12.72
C GLY A 92 12.70 -1.71 12.19
N ASN A 93 11.88 -2.72 11.89
CA ASN A 93 12.34 -4.03 11.48
C ASN A 93 12.77 -4.03 10.00
N ALA A 94 14.07 -4.18 9.74
CA ALA A 94 14.64 -4.16 8.40
C ALA A 94 14.07 -5.25 7.47
N GLU A 95 13.76 -6.43 8.00
CA GLU A 95 13.19 -7.53 7.22
C GLU A 95 11.78 -7.19 6.70
N SER A 96 10.98 -6.48 7.49
CA SER A 96 9.66 -6.01 7.06
C SER A 96 9.79 -5.10 5.83
N TYR A 97 10.73 -4.14 5.88
CA TYR A 97 10.99 -3.24 4.75
C TYR A 97 11.53 -3.98 3.53
N PHE A 98 12.45 -4.93 3.73
CA PHE A 98 12.99 -5.75 2.66
C PHE A 98 11.89 -6.54 1.94
N LEU A 99 11.04 -7.25 2.68
CA LEU A 99 9.95 -8.05 2.12
C LEU A 99 8.90 -7.20 1.39
N VAL A 100 8.58 -6.01 1.91
CA VAL A 100 7.73 -5.04 1.22
C VAL A 100 8.36 -4.64 -0.12
N GLY A 101 9.64 -4.25 -0.11
CA GLY A 101 10.37 -3.87 -1.33
C GLY A 101 10.44 -4.99 -2.36
N ASP A 102 10.76 -6.21 -1.92
CA ASP A 102 10.83 -7.40 -2.76
C ASP A 102 9.48 -7.72 -3.42
N ALA A 103 8.39 -7.67 -2.66
CA ALA A 103 7.05 -7.91 -3.20
C ALA A 103 6.62 -6.83 -4.22
N LEU A 104 6.91 -5.56 -3.94
CA LEU A 104 6.63 -4.46 -4.87
C LEU A 104 7.45 -4.57 -6.15
N ALA A 105 8.73 -4.95 -6.05
CA ALA A 105 9.61 -5.15 -7.20
C ALA A 105 9.12 -6.31 -8.08
N LYS A 106 8.80 -7.46 -7.48
CA LYS A 106 8.24 -8.62 -8.21
C LYS A 106 6.95 -8.27 -8.95
N ALA A 107 6.02 -7.57 -8.27
CA ALA A 107 4.78 -7.11 -8.91
C ALA A 107 5.04 -6.10 -10.03
N THR A 108 6.05 -5.24 -9.88
CA THR A 108 6.47 -4.30 -10.93
C THR A 108 6.97 -5.02 -12.16
N ILE A 109 7.89 -5.98 -11.99
CA ILE A 109 8.44 -6.80 -13.08
C ILE A 109 7.32 -7.51 -13.84
N GLU A 110 6.43 -8.19 -13.13
CA GLU A 110 5.28 -8.84 -13.78
C GLU A 110 4.39 -7.87 -14.56
N LEU A 111 4.14 -6.67 -14.02
CA LEU A 111 3.29 -5.67 -14.67
C LEU A 111 3.92 -5.09 -15.94
N ILE A 112 5.24 -4.90 -15.96
CA ILE A 112 5.94 -4.31 -17.12
C ILE A 112 6.32 -5.35 -18.18
N GLU A 113 6.54 -6.61 -17.79
CA GLU A 113 6.88 -7.71 -18.69
C GLU A 113 5.66 -8.41 -19.29
N LYS A 114 4.47 -8.32 -18.67
CA LYS A 114 3.20 -8.80 -19.26
C LYS A 114 2.71 -7.96 -20.46
N LYS A 115 3.56 -7.11 -21.03
CA LYS A 115 3.26 -6.29 -22.22
C LYS A 115 3.57 -7.03 -23.51
#